data_AF-A0A8T6WXM9-F1
#
_entry.id   AF-A0A8T6WXM9-F1
#
_cell.length_a   1.000
_cell.length_b   1.000
_cell.length_c   1.000
_cell.angle_alpha   90.00
_cell.angle_beta   90.00
_cell.angle_gamma   90.00
#
_symmetry.space_group_name_H-M   'P 1'
#
loop_
_entity.id
_entity.type
_entity.pdbx_description
1 polymer ?
#
loop_
_entity_poly.entity_id
_entity_poly.type
_entity_poly.pdbx_seq_one_letter_code
_entity_poly.pdbx_strand_id
1 'polypeptide(L)' 'MTVNGLPEAVIVGITPSSAQEGETIEFTGSYVDHEGDLFDVEWRSDRDGVLSHKMGFATS' A
#
# COMPACT_ATOMS: atom_id res chain seq x y z
N MET A 1 -7.24 -25.79 14.94
CA MET A 1 -8.08 -24.88 14.14
C MET A 1 -7.47 -23.52 14.27
N THR A 2 -7.04 -22.94 13.15
CA THR A 2 -6.61 -21.53 13.11
C THR A 2 -7.86 -20.70 12.83
N VAL A 3 -8.05 -19.61 13.57
CA VAL A 3 -9.15 -18.66 13.33
C VAL A 3 -8.64 -17.68 12.29
N ASN A 4 -9.40 -17.47 11.20
CA ASN A 4 -9.05 -16.47 10.21
C ASN A 4 -9.18 -15.06 10.80
N GLY A 5 -8.10 -14.27 10.73
CA GLY A 5 -8.02 -12.90 11.19
C GLY A 5 -8.33 -11.87 10.11
N LEU A 6 -8.18 -10.59 10.46
CA LEU A 6 -8.07 -9.53 9.46
C LEU A 6 -6.59 -9.36 9.12
N PRO A 7 -6.23 -9.15 7.85
CA PRO A 7 -4.87 -8.83 7.49
C PRO A 7 -4.47 -7.45 8.04
N GLU A 8 -3.18 -7.29 8.34
CA GLU A 8 -2.58 -6.02 8.75
C GLU A 8 -1.94 -5.34 7.55
N ALA A 9 -2.22 -4.04 7.38
CA ALA A 9 -1.64 -3.22 6.32
C ALA A 9 -1.09 -1.91 6.90
N VAL A 10 0.16 -1.58 6.57
CA VAL A 10 0.86 -0.39 7.08
C VAL A 10 1.60 0.32 5.95
N ILE A 11 1.47 1.64 5.88
CA ILE A 11 2.32 2.48 5.03
C ILE A 11 3.69 2.57 5.71
N VAL A 12 4.72 2.02 5.08
CA VAL A 12 6.09 1.98 5.59
C VAL A 12 6.82 3.28 5.29
N GLY A 13 6.61 3.84 4.10
CA GLY A 13 7.32 5.04 3.69
C GLY A 13 6.76 5.68 2.43
N ILE A 14 6.96 7.01 2.37
CA ILE A 14 6.66 7.86 1.23
C ILE A 14 7.91 8.69 0.97
N THR A 15 8.49 8.59 -0.23
CA THR A 15 9.71 9.31 -0.60
C THR A 15 9.56 9.98 -1.97
N PRO A 16 9.83 11.29 -2.09
CA PRO A 16 10.10 12.23 -1.01
C PRO A 16 8.84 12.51 -0.16
N SER A 17 9.01 13.07 1.04
CA SER A 17 7.88 13.45 1.91
C SER A 17 7.09 14.65 1.42
N SER A 18 7.64 15.37 0.44
CA SER A 18 7.01 16.46 -0.30
C SER A 18 7.57 16.43 -1.71
N ALA A 19 6.69 16.64 -2.70
CA ALA A 19 7.06 16.60 -4.11
C ALA A 19 6.48 17.81 -4.84
N GLN A 20 7.17 18.25 -5.89
CA GLN A 20 6.61 19.20 -6.84
C GLN A 20 5.76 18.47 -7.90
N GLU A 21 4.94 19.23 -8.63
CA GLU A 21 4.17 18.65 -9.74
C GLU A 21 5.11 18.01 -10.77
N GLY A 22 4.82 16.76 -11.16
CA GLY A 22 5.63 15.97 -12.08
C GLY A 22 6.87 15.30 -11.45
N GLU A 23 7.12 15.49 -10.15
CA GLU A 23 8.16 14.74 -9.43
C GLU A 23 7.65 13.35 -9.05
N THR A 24 8.50 12.34 -9.23
CA THR A 24 8.16 10.96 -8.86
C THR A 24 8.14 10.78 -7.35
N ILE A 25 7.04 10.23 -6.85
CA ILE A 25 6.87 9.80 -5.45
C ILE A 25 6.82 8.27 -5.42
N GLU A 26 7.58 7.68 -4.51
CA GLU A 26 7.55 6.26 -4.18
C GLU A 26 6.79 6.01 -2.88
N PHE A 27 5.87 5.05 -2.94
CA PHE A 27 5.08 4.56 -1.82
C PHE A 27 5.46 3.10 -1.52
N THR A 28 5.73 2.82 -0.26
CA THR A 28 6.07 1.48 0.23
C THR A 28 5.15 1.08 1.37
N GLY A 29 4.67 -0.16 1.34
CA GLY A 29 3.76 -0.70 2.34
C GLY A 29 4.18 -2.10 2.76
N SER A 30 3.66 -2.52 3.92
CA SER A 30 3.79 -3.88 4.46
C SER A 30 2.40 -4.46 4.66
N TYR A 31 2.26 -5.74 4.36
CA TYR A 31 0.99 -6.47 4.41
C TYR A 31 1.25 -7.85 4.99
N VAL A 32 0.49 -8.23 6.02
CA VAL A 32 0.63 -9.53 6.68
C VAL A 32 -0.76 -10.09 6.95
N ASP A 33 -0.98 -11.31 6.47
CA ASP A 33 -2.05 -12.19 6.93
C ASP A 33 -1.38 -13.29 7.76
N HIS A 34 -1.72 -13.39 9.05
CA HIS A 34 -1.04 -14.30 9.99
C HIS A 34 -1.41 -15.77 9.75
N GLU A 35 -2.50 -16.01 9.03
CA GLU A 35 -3.00 -17.32 8.70
C GLU A 35 -2.47 -17.84 7.35
N GLY A 36 -1.83 -16.96 6.57
CA GLY A 36 -1.19 -17.28 5.30
C GLY A 36 -2.19 -17.39 4.15
N ASP A 37 -3.38 -16.81 4.30
CA ASP A 37 -4.37 -16.75 3.24
C ASP A 37 -3.91 -15.78 2.13
N LEU A 38 -4.40 -16.03 0.91
CA LEU A 38 -4.21 -15.10 -0.21
C LEU A 38 -4.93 -13.79 0.11
N PHE A 39 -4.20 -12.68 0.09
CA PHE A 39 -4.76 -11.34 0.24
C PHE A 39 -4.53 -10.50 -1.01
N ASP A 40 -5.47 -9.59 -1.26
CA ASP A 40 -5.32 -8.54 -2.25
C ASP A 40 -4.80 -7.26 -1.60
N VAL A 41 -4.12 -6.45 -2.40
CA VAL A 41 -3.55 -5.17 -1.98
C VAL A 41 -4.17 -4.04 -2.79
N GLU A 42 -4.57 -2.96 -2.14
CA GLU A 42 -5.08 -1.75 -2.80
C GLU A 42 -4.50 -0.51 -2.12
N TRP A 43 -3.84 0.34 -2.92
CA TRP A 43 -3.51 1.71 -2.55
C TRP A 43 -4.61 2.62 -3.06
N ARG A 44 -5.18 3.44 -2.16
CA ARG A 44 -6.28 4.34 -2.51
C ARG A 44 -6.04 5.74 -1.94
N SER A 45 -6.26 6.74 -2.79
CA SER A 45 -6.39 8.14 -2.43
C SER A 45 -7.87 8.47 -2.25
N ASP A 46 -8.21 9.24 -1.22
CA ASP A 46 -9.55 9.78 -1.03
C ASP A 46 -9.92 10.80 -2.12
N ARG A 47 -8.92 11.40 -2.77
CA ARG A 47 -9.07 12.32 -3.89
C ARG A 47 -9.09 11.62 -5.25
N ASP A 48 -8.15 10.70 -5.47
CA ASP A 48 -7.85 10.17 -6.83
C ASP A 48 -8.36 8.74 -7.04
N GLY A 49 -8.88 8.10 -5.99
CA GLY A 49 -9.34 6.72 -6.05
C GLY A 49 -8.19 5.71 -6.04
N VAL A 50 -8.35 4.60 -6.75
CA VAL A 50 -7.39 3.50 -6.74
C VAL A 50 -6.12 3.87 -7.50
N LEU A 51 -4.98 3.78 -6.83
CA LEU A 51 -3.67 4.14 -7.35
C LEU A 51 -2.86 2.91 -7.81
N SER A 52 -2.94 1.81 -7.07
CA SER A 52 -2.12 0.62 -7.32
C SER A 52 -2.65 -0.62 -6.59
N HIS A 53 -2.31 -1.81 -7.09
CA HIS A 53 -2.53 -3.10 -6.41
C HIS A 53 -1.22 -3.83 -6.07
N LYS A 54 -0.10 -3.10 -6.05
CA LYS A 54 1.24 -3.64 -5.76
C LYS A 54 1.63 -3.35 -4.32
N MET A 55 2.54 -4.15 -3.76
CA MET A 55 3.08 -3.94 -2.40
C MET A 55 3.79 -2.58 -2.23
N GLY A 56 4.33 -2.04 -3.31
CA GLY A 56 4.84 -0.68 -3.41
C GLY A 56 4.74 -0.20 -4.86
N PHE A 57 4.66 1.11 -5.05
CA PHE A 57 4.55 1.72 -6.36
C PHE A 57 5.15 3.12 -6.39
N ALA A 58 5.51 3.57 -7.59
CA ALA A 58 5.91 4.95 -7.83
C ALA A 58 4.98 5.59 -8.86
N THR A 59 4.71 6.88 -8.70
CA THR A 59 3.85 7.68 -9.60
C THR A 59 4.33 9.14 -9.63
N SER A 60 3.94 9.91 -10.65
CA SER A 60 4.39 11.30 -10.92
C SER A 60 3.26 12.13 -11.51
#